data_AF-A0A395IK86-F1
#
_entry.id   AF-A0A395IK86-F1
#
_cell.length_a   1.000
_cell.length_b   1.000
_cell.length_c   1.000
_cell.angle_alpha   90.00
_cell.angle_beta   90.00
_cell.angle_gamma   90.00
#
_symmetry.space_group_name_H-M   'P 1'
#
loop_
_entity.id
_entity.type
_entity.pdbx_description
1 polymer ?
#
loop_
_entity_poly.entity_id
_entity_poly.type
_entity_poly.pdbx_seq_one_letter_code
_entity_poly.pdbx_strand_id
1 'polypeptide(L)'
;MADAGVQGEAIPQPTAKSDVKLEDLFADSESNDEFSSTKAKVEKASSSPEGPASPVHIGPTSQASDPEVMRSFYQRLFPWRQLFQWLNHSPTPSTDFGHREFAFTLPNDAYLRYQAFPTADLLRKDVLRLMPSRFEIGPFITMAIKVVDVALRDDFGFKHIMWVYSGRRGAHAWVCDKKARQMDDQKRRAIAGYLELIRGGAQSAKKDPWEEDDKFEKLLQLLPDRILNESLRKKWSSSPGRSSTSKWADIDALAKTTNGLDPKSLLQAKQDIVLEYTYPRLDIEVSKHLNHLLKSPFVVHPGTGRVCVPIDTKRVGILIP
;
A
#
# COMPACT_ATOMS: atom_id res chain seq x y z
N MET A 1 69.39 48.34 -17.74
CA MET A 1 68.97 48.29 -19.16
C MET A 1 67.68 47.49 -19.17
N ALA A 2 66.54 48.13 -18.88
CA ALA A 2 65.68 48.97 -19.74
C ALA A 2 64.44 48.10 -20.09
N ASP A 3 63.28 48.19 -19.44
CA ASP A 3 62.35 49.30 -19.11
C ASP A 3 61.21 49.46 -20.14
N ALA A 4 60.10 50.03 -19.65
CA ALA A 4 58.78 50.35 -20.21
C ALA A 4 57.69 49.29 -19.95
N GLY A 5 56.60 49.56 -19.23
CA GLY A 5 56.13 50.79 -18.58
C GLY A 5 54.72 50.58 -18.03
N VAL A 6 54.45 51.14 -16.85
CA VAL A 6 53.19 51.12 -16.09
C VAL A 6 52.36 52.37 -16.39
N GLN A 7 51.04 52.23 -16.61
CA GLN A 7 49.92 53.12 -16.20
C GLN A 7 48.67 52.21 -16.19
N GLY A 8 47.72 52.15 -15.24
CA GLY A 8 47.29 53.04 -14.17
C GLY A 8 45.74 53.18 -14.27
N GLU A 9 45.05 53.10 -13.12
CA GLU A 9 43.60 53.25 -12.86
C GLU A 9 42.70 52.00 -13.00
N ALA A 10 41.68 51.75 -12.16
CA ALA A 10 41.37 52.06 -10.76
C ALA A 10 40.21 51.11 -10.35
N ILE A 11 40.19 50.65 -9.10
CA ILE A 11 39.20 49.70 -8.55
C ILE A 11 38.01 50.48 -7.96
N PRO A 12 36.73 50.11 -8.24
CA PRO A 12 35.61 50.53 -7.39
C PRO A 12 35.27 49.47 -6.33
N GLN A 13 35.21 49.91 -5.07
CA GLN A 13 34.67 49.22 -3.91
C GLN A 13 33.14 49.41 -3.77
N PRO A 14 32.46 48.65 -2.89
CA PRO A 14 31.05 48.28 -3.03
C PRO A 14 30.09 49.32 -2.43
N THR A 15 28.95 49.55 -3.10
CA THR A 15 27.88 50.41 -2.60
C THR A 15 26.66 49.61 -2.11
N ALA A 16 25.93 50.27 -1.22
CA ALA A 16 25.05 49.71 -0.21
C ALA A 16 23.67 49.23 -0.71
N LYS A 17 23.03 48.47 0.18
CA LYS A 17 21.67 47.92 0.16
C LYS A 17 20.60 48.96 -0.25
N SER A 18 19.63 48.51 -1.03
CA SER A 18 18.31 49.15 -1.16
C SER A 18 17.23 48.14 -0.76
N ASP A 19 16.52 48.42 0.33
CA ASP A 19 15.30 47.73 0.75
C ASP A 19 14.19 47.97 -0.29
N VAL A 20 13.59 46.89 -0.79
CA VAL A 20 12.37 46.94 -1.60
C VAL A 20 11.19 46.65 -0.67
N LYS A 21 10.36 47.67 -0.41
CA LYS A 21 9.09 47.51 0.32
C LYS A 21 8.02 46.96 -0.62
N LEU A 22 7.30 45.95 -0.14
CA LEU A 22 6.29 45.19 -0.87
C LEU A 22 4.89 45.85 -0.81
N GLU A 23 4.82 47.19 -0.76
CA GLU A 23 3.58 47.93 -0.49
C GLU A 23 3.13 48.83 -1.67
N ASP A 24 3.93 48.95 -2.74
CA ASP A 24 3.65 49.82 -3.89
C ASP A 24 3.09 49.08 -5.13
N LEU A 25 2.55 47.87 -4.98
CA LEU A 25 2.07 47.06 -6.13
C LEU A 25 0.55 46.94 -6.27
N PHE A 26 -0.25 47.51 -5.36
CA PHE A 26 -1.72 47.49 -5.49
C PHE A 26 -2.34 48.78 -4.96
N ALA A 27 -2.42 49.79 -5.82
CA ALA A 27 -3.37 50.89 -5.68
C ALA A 27 -4.09 51.12 -7.02
N ASP A 28 -5.42 51.24 -6.91
CA ASP A 28 -6.36 51.89 -7.81
C ASP A 28 -6.91 51.11 -9.03
N SER A 29 -8.11 50.52 -8.83
CA SER A 29 -9.25 50.81 -9.71
C SER A 29 -10.58 50.53 -8.99
N GLU A 30 -11.06 51.51 -8.22
CA GLU A 30 -12.49 51.67 -7.92
C GLU A 30 -13.14 52.48 -9.06
N SER A 31 -14.26 52.01 -9.61
CA SER A 31 -15.15 52.83 -10.45
C SER A 31 -16.56 52.82 -9.86
N ASN A 32 -17.00 54.02 -9.48
CA ASN A 32 -18.30 54.42 -8.94
C ASN A 32 -19.45 54.26 -9.95
N ASP A 33 -20.64 53.95 -9.44
CA ASP A 33 -21.95 54.48 -9.88
C ASP A 33 -22.89 54.43 -8.66
N GLU A 34 -23.00 55.53 -7.90
CA GLU A 34 -24.04 56.57 -7.97
C GLU A 34 -25.30 56.25 -7.11
N PHE A 35 -25.50 57.08 -6.08
CA PHE A 35 -26.54 56.96 -5.07
C PHE A 35 -27.69 57.94 -5.37
N SER A 36 -28.93 57.47 -5.43
CA SER A 36 -30.13 58.33 -5.46
C SER A 36 -31.13 57.92 -4.37
N SER A 37 -31.58 58.90 -3.61
CA SER A 37 -32.32 58.77 -2.35
C SER A 37 -33.86 58.78 -2.52
N THR A 38 -34.54 58.18 -1.53
CA THR A 38 -35.95 58.36 -1.08
C THR A 38 -37.04 57.41 -1.63
N LYS A 39 -37.56 56.49 -0.79
CA LYS A 39 -38.77 56.64 0.06
C LYS A 39 -39.12 55.32 0.76
N ALA A 40 -39.59 55.44 1.99
CA ALA A 40 -39.99 54.33 2.85
C ALA A 40 -41.22 53.56 2.32
N LYS A 41 -41.19 52.23 2.48
CA LYS A 41 -42.36 51.43 2.85
C LYS A 41 -41.90 50.23 3.69
N VAL A 42 -42.28 50.26 4.97
CA VAL A 42 -42.11 49.16 5.92
C VAL A 42 -43.32 48.23 5.75
N GLU A 43 -43.08 46.99 5.33
CA GLU A 43 -43.96 45.86 5.61
C GLU A 43 -43.15 44.66 6.14
N LYS A 44 -43.82 43.84 6.93
CA LYS A 44 -43.31 43.10 8.08
C LYS A 44 -42.88 41.67 7.73
N ALA A 45 -41.75 41.27 8.31
CA ALA A 45 -41.10 39.95 8.45
C ALA A 45 -41.88 38.66 8.12
N SER A 46 -41.22 37.73 7.39
CA SER A 46 -40.82 36.41 7.90
C SER A 46 -39.91 35.63 6.92
N SER A 47 -38.68 35.30 7.32
CA SER A 47 -38.08 33.95 7.24
C SER A 47 -36.58 33.98 7.54
N SER A 48 -36.16 33.04 8.38
CA SER A 48 -34.80 32.81 8.86
C SER A 48 -33.85 32.33 7.75
N PRO A 49 -32.51 32.33 7.97
CA PRO A 49 -31.51 32.04 6.95
C PRO A 49 -31.60 30.60 6.42
N GLU A 50 -31.38 30.44 5.12
CA GLU A 50 -31.34 29.13 4.44
C GLU A 50 -30.34 28.18 5.12
N GLY A 51 -30.85 27.01 5.51
CA GLY A 51 -30.05 25.88 5.97
C GLY A 51 -29.30 25.20 4.82
N PRO A 52 -28.40 24.25 5.12
CA PRO A 52 -27.62 23.54 4.11
C PRO A 52 -28.54 22.73 3.18
N ALA A 53 -28.17 22.68 1.89
CA ALA A 53 -28.96 22.08 0.82
C ALA A 53 -29.56 20.70 1.15
N SER A 54 -30.84 20.55 0.80
CA SER A 54 -31.70 19.38 0.91
C SER A 54 -31.14 18.09 0.27
N PRO A 55 -31.65 16.90 0.65
CA PRO A 55 -31.03 15.62 0.33
C PRO A 55 -31.22 15.23 -1.15
N VAL A 56 -30.17 14.63 -1.71
CA VAL A 56 -30.14 14.00 -3.05
C VAL A 56 -31.38 13.13 -3.25
N HIS A 57 -32.15 13.39 -4.30
CA HIS A 57 -33.36 12.66 -4.64
C HIS A 57 -32.99 11.34 -5.34
N ILE A 58 -32.75 10.29 -4.56
CA ILE A 58 -32.55 8.93 -5.09
C ILE A 58 -33.93 8.40 -5.51
N GLY A 59 -34.23 8.47 -6.81
CA GLY A 59 -35.47 7.97 -7.37
C GLY A 59 -35.51 6.44 -7.47
N PRO A 60 -36.68 5.84 -7.75
CA PRO A 60 -36.86 4.39 -7.90
C PRO A 60 -36.12 3.79 -9.12
N THR A 61 -35.49 4.62 -9.96
CA THR A 61 -34.71 4.22 -11.14
C THR A 61 -33.20 4.27 -10.93
N SER A 62 -32.71 4.69 -9.76
CA SER A 62 -31.27 4.76 -9.46
C SER A 62 -30.67 3.37 -9.24
N GLN A 63 -29.54 3.11 -9.89
CA GLN A 63 -28.80 1.85 -9.74
C GLN A 63 -27.84 1.91 -8.55
N ALA A 64 -27.56 0.76 -7.93
CA ALA A 64 -26.64 0.69 -6.79
C ALA A 64 -25.20 1.12 -7.15
N SER A 65 -24.82 1.03 -8.42
CA SER A 65 -23.53 1.47 -8.95
C SER A 65 -23.45 2.97 -9.23
N ASP A 66 -24.55 3.71 -9.11
CA ASP A 66 -24.57 5.15 -9.39
C ASP A 66 -23.64 5.89 -8.42
N PRO A 67 -22.75 6.78 -8.91
CA PRO A 67 -21.78 7.48 -8.07
C PRO A 67 -22.41 8.27 -6.91
N GLU A 68 -23.60 8.82 -7.10
CA GLU A 68 -24.32 9.57 -6.06
C GLU A 68 -24.92 8.66 -4.98
N VAL A 69 -25.41 7.48 -5.36
CA VAL A 69 -25.91 6.44 -4.44
C VAL A 69 -24.74 5.90 -3.63
N MET A 70 -23.64 5.55 -4.30
CA MET A 70 -22.40 5.07 -3.67
C MET A 70 -21.79 6.11 -2.72
N ARG A 71 -21.77 7.38 -3.12
CA ARG A 71 -21.31 8.48 -2.27
C ARG A 71 -22.18 8.62 -1.03
N SER A 72 -23.51 8.60 -1.20
CA SER A 72 -24.46 8.67 -0.07
C SER A 72 -24.29 7.50 0.89
N PHE A 73 -24.09 6.29 0.37
CA PHE A 73 -23.80 5.09 1.15
C PHE A 73 -22.51 5.23 1.96
N TYR A 74 -21.37 5.54 1.32
CA TYR A 74 -20.10 5.72 2.03
C TYR A 74 -20.11 6.91 3.00
N GLN A 75 -20.88 7.95 2.71
CA GLN A 75 -20.96 9.12 3.58
C GLN A 75 -21.81 8.86 4.83
N ARG A 76 -22.92 8.11 4.71
CA ARG A 76 -23.96 8.03 5.75
C ARG A 76 -24.15 6.65 6.36
N LEU A 77 -23.98 5.57 5.59
CA LEU A 77 -24.37 4.22 5.98
C LEU A 77 -23.17 3.29 6.23
N PHE A 78 -22.07 3.50 5.52
CA PHE A 78 -20.91 2.62 5.65
C PHE A 78 -20.32 2.68 7.08
N PRO A 79 -20.14 1.53 7.77
CA PRO A 79 -19.85 1.49 9.19
C PRO A 79 -18.34 1.69 9.48
N TRP A 80 -17.84 2.90 9.22
CA TRP A 80 -16.40 3.24 9.35
C TRP A 80 -15.82 2.92 10.73
N ARG A 81 -16.55 3.26 11.79
CA ARG A 81 -16.11 3.03 13.17
C ARG A 81 -15.99 1.55 13.48
N GLN A 82 -16.97 0.75 13.07
CA GLN A 82 -17.01 -0.70 13.31
C GLN A 82 -15.96 -1.42 12.46
N LEU A 83 -15.79 -1.03 11.19
CA LEU A 83 -14.71 -1.54 10.33
C LEU A 83 -13.35 -1.29 10.97
N PHE A 84 -13.13 -0.06 11.47
CA PHE A 84 -11.90 0.30 12.16
C PHE A 84 -11.72 -0.50 13.45
N GLN A 85 -12.70 -0.56 14.33
CA GLN A 85 -12.61 -1.33 15.59
C GLN A 85 -12.32 -2.81 15.32
N TRP A 86 -12.95 -3.40 14.30
CA TRP A 86 -12.71 -4.77 13.89
C TRP A 86 -11.26 -4.98 13.43
N LEU A 87 -10.75 -4.11 12.56
CA LEU A 87 -9.42 -4.27 11.97
C LEU A 87 -8.27 -3.79 12.87
N ASN A 88 -8.56 -2.88 13.80
CA ASN A 88 -7.61 -2.27 14.74
C ASN A 88 -7.54 -3.01 16.09
N HIS A 89 -8.52 -3.88 16.37
CA HIS A 89 -8.71 -4.63 17.63
C HIS A 89 -8.74 -3.78 18.91
N SER A 90 -8.88 -2.47 18.75
CA SER A 90 -8.88 -1.48 19.83
C SER A 90 -9.68 -0.25 19.39
N PRO A 91 -10.33 0.49 20.31
CA PRO A 91 -10.91 1.79 19.99
C PRO A 91 -9.85 2.87 19.72
N THR A 92 -8.61 2.71 20.19
CA THR A 92 -7.51 3.67 19.98
C THR A 92 -6.67 3.26 18.77
N PRO A 93 -6.35 4.18 17.83
CA PRO A 93 -5.50 3.89 16.68
C PRO A 93 -4.21 3.17 17.07
N SER A 94 -4.04 2.00 16.46
CA SER A 94 -2.87 1.15 16.62
C SER A 94 -2.30 0.81 15.25
N THR A 95 -1.15 0.16 15.27
CA THR A 95 -0.49 -0.31 14.07
C THR A 95 -1.25 -1.46 13.38
N ASP A 96 -2.25 -2.08 14.03
CA ASP A 96 -3.08 -3.14 13.42
C ASP A 96 -3.94 -2.62 12.27
N PHE A 97 -4.39 -1.38 12.39
CA PHE A 97 -5.07 -0.66 11.31
C PHE A 97 -4.07 0.14 10.47
N GLY A 98 -3.13 0.82 11.14
CA GLY A 98 -2.15 1.70 10.51
C GLY A 98 -1.25 1.03 9.46
N HIS A 99 -0.95 -0.26 9.63
CA HIS A 99 -0.08 -1.02 8.71
C HIS A 99 -0.84 -2.00 7.82
N ARG A 100 -2.16 -1.99 7.88
CA ARG A 100 -3.00 -2.86 7.08
C ARG A 100 -3.07 -2.35 5.65
N GLU A 101 -2.86 -3.24 4.68
CA GLU A 101 -3.07 -2.92 3.26
C GLU A 101 -4.56 -2.76 2.98
N PHE A 102 -4.88 -1.73 2.20
CA PHE A 102 -6.14 -1.55 1.50
C PHE A 102 -5.84 -1.41 0.00
N ALA A 103 -6.69 -1.96 -0.84
CA ALA A 103 -6.60 -1.82 -2.29
C ALA A 103 -7.92 -1.29 -2.85
N PHE A 104 -7.88 -0.32 -3.76
CA PHE A 104 -9.05 0.31 -4.34
C PHE A 104 -9.14 0.00 -5.83
N THR A 105 -10.31 -0.40 -6.31
CA THR A 105 -10.62 -0.41 -7.74
C THR A 105 -11.44 0.83 -8.05
N LEU A 106 -10.96 1.65 -8.98
CA LEU A 106 -11.65 2.85 -9.43
C LEU A 106 -12.67 2.53 -10.54
N PRO A 107 -13.61 3.44 -10.86
CA PRO A 107 -14.59 3.24 -11.92
C PRO A 107 -13.99 3.01 -13.32
N ASN A 108 -12.78 3.48 -13.57
CA ASN A 108 -12.03 3.26 -14.80
C ASN A 108 -11.16 1.99 -14.77
N ASP A 109 -11.48 1.05 -13.88
CA ASP A 109 -10.74 -0.19 -13.62
C ASP A 109 -9.28 -0.02 -13.15
N ALA A 110 -8.84 1.20 -12.87
CA ALA A 110 -7.54 1.43 -12.26
C ALA A 110 -7.48 0.81 -10.86
N TYR A 111 -6.48 -0.03 -10.62
CA TYR A 111 -6.33 -0.78 -9.37
C TYR A 111 -5.20 -0.22 -8.51
N LEU A 112 -5.58 0.48 -7.44
CA LEU A 112 -4.68 1.15 -6.50
C LEU A 112 -4.45 0.28 -5.26
N ARG A 113 -3.37 -0.50 -5.24
CA ARG A 113 -2.97 -1.31 -4.08
C ARG A 113 -2.13 -0.56 -3.04
N TYR A 114 -1.95 -1.17 -1.86
CA TYR A 114 -1.09 -0.74 -0.75
C TYR A 114 -1.40 0.66 -0.20
N GLN A 115 -2.68 0.97 -0.15
CA GLN A 115 -3.17 2.04 0.70
C GLN A 115 -3.08 1.57 2.16
N ALA A 116 -2.74 2.48 3.06
CA ALA A 116 -2.69 2.21 4.49
C ALA A 116 -3.10 3.50 5.19
N PHE A 117 -3.87 3.36 6.26
CA PHE A 117 -4.51 4.48 6.92
C PHE A 117 -4.30 4.37 8.42
N PRO A 118 -3.74 5.39 9.09
CA PRO A 118 -3.63 5.39 10.55
C PRO A 118 -4.98 5.37 11.27
N THR A 119 -6.02 5.95 10.66
CA THR A 119 -7.35 6.11 11.29
C THR A 119 -8.50 5.83 10.32
N ALA A 120 -9.66 5.50 10.86
CA ALA A 120 -10.91 5.33 10.11
C ALA A 120 -11.26 6.57 9.28
N ASP A 121 -11.01 7.77 9.81
CA ASP A 121 -11.33 9.03 9.14
C ASP A 121 -10.45 9.28 7.91
N LEU A 122 -9.18 8.89 7.96
CA LEU A 122 -8.28 8.99 6.80
C LEU A 122 -8.67 7.99 5.71
N LEU A 123 -9.05 6.76 6.08
CA LEU A 123 -9.61 5.79 5.15
C LEU A 123 -10.90 6.33 4.52
N ARG A 124 -11.83 6.83 5.34
CA ARG A 124 -13.12 7.41 4.91
C ARG A 124 -12.91 8.56 3.94
N LYS A 125 -12.00 9.48 4.26
CA LYS A 125 -11.68 10.65 3.42
C LYS A 125 -11.24 10.22 2.03
N ASP A 126 -10.37 9.22 1.94
CA ASP A 126 -9.88 8.75 0.65
C ASP A 126 -10.91 7.91 -0.12
N VAL A 127 -11.75 7.11 0.56
CA VAL A 127 -12.86 6.41 -0.10
C VAL A 127 -13.87 7.40 -0.67
N LEU A 128 -14.22 8.47 0.06
CA LEU A 128 -15.15 9.49 -0.43
C LEU A 128 -14.56 10.34 -1.57
N ARG A 129 -13.24 10.56 -1.56
CA ARG A 129 -12.53 11.32 -2.59
C ARG A 129 -12.39 10.52 -3.88
N LEU A 130 -11.99 9.25 -3.77
CA LEU A 130 -11.68 8.39 -4.92
C LEU A 130 -12.91 7.66 -5.46
N MET A 131 -13.95 7.50 -4.64
CA MET A 131 -15.17 6.77 -4.97
C MET A 131 -14.88 5.43 -5.67
N PRO A 132 -14.15 4.52 -5.03
CA PRO A 132 -13.83 3.24 -5.62
C PRO A 132 -15.10 2.40 -5.82
N SER A 133 -15.16 1.66 -6.93
CA SER A 133 -16.21 0.67 -7.20
C SER A 133 -16.16 -0.48 -6.18
N ARG A 134 -14.95 -0.82 -5.70
CA ARG A 134 -14.73 -1.73 -4.57
C ARG A 134 -13.42 -1.41 -3.86
N PHE A 135 -13.30 -1.79 -2.59
CA PHE A 135 -12.02 -1.86 -1.92
C PHE A 135 -11.82 -3.15 -1.15
N GLU A 136 -10.57 -3.60 -1.10
CA GLU A 136 -10.13 -4.87 -0.55
C GLU A 136 -9.17 -4.61 0.62
N ILE A 137 -9.07 -5.55 1.54
CA ILE A 137 -8.22 -5.46 2.74
C ILE A 137 -7.15 -6.56 2.64
N GLY A 138 -5.88 -6.16 2.56
CA GLY A 138 -4.73 -7.03 2.34
C GLY A 138 -3.99 -7.47 3.63
N PRO A 139 -3.05 -8.42 3.50
CA PRO A 139 -2.20 -8.92 4.60
C PRO A 139 -1.06 -7.94 4.94
N PHE A 140 -0.35 -8.21 6.04
CA PHE A 140 0.79 -7.40 6.48
C PHE A 140 2.09 -7.74 5.70
N ILE A 141 2.90 -6.75 5.31
CA ILE A 141 4.29 -6.91 4.80
C ILE A 141 5.24 -7.60 5.80
N THR A 142 4.75 -7.78 7.02
CA THR A 142 5.37 -8.47 8.17
C THR A 142 6.01 -9.81 7.83
N MET A 143 5.35 -10.68 7.04
CA MET A 143 5.91 -12.00 6.76
C MET A 143 7.21 -11.91 5.96
N ALA A 144 7.27 -11.04 4.95
CA ALA A 144 8.46 -10.81 4.16
C ALA A 144 9.63 -10.29 5.02
N ILE A 145 9.35 -9.31 5.89
CA ILE A 145 10.36 -8.76 6.80
C ILE A 145 10.84 -9.83 7.78
N LYS A 146 9.94 -10.59 8.41
CA LYS A 146 10.32 -11.64 9.38
C LYS A 146 11.19 -12.72 8.75
N VAL A 147 10.77 -13.27 7.61
CA VAL A 147 11.49 -14.36 6.94
C VAL A 147 12.88 -13.90 6.53
N VAL A 148 12.99 -12.73 5.89
CA VAL A 148 14.28 -12.21 5.41
C VAL A 148 15.17 -11.73 6.56
N ASP A 149 14.62 -11.08 7.59
CA ASP A 149 15.40 -10.59 8.74
C ASP A 149 15.99 -11.77 9.54
N VAL A 150 15.23 -12.85 9.73
CA VAL A 150 15.74 -14.09 10.35
C VAL A 150 16.90 -14.66 9.54
N ALA A 151 16.73 -14.84 8.23
CA ALA A 151 17.83 -15.37 7.40
C ALA A 151 19.08 -14.46 7.42
N LEU A 152 18.90 -13.14 7.31
CA LEU A 152 20.03 -12.18 7.38
C LEU A 152 20.76 -12.22 8.73
N ARG A 153 20.04 -12.43 9.83
CA ARG A 153 20.62 -12.46 11.18
C ARG A 153 21.19 -13.82 11.55
N ASP A 154 20.42 -14.87 11.39
CA ASP A 154 20.73 -16.19 11.93
C ASP A 154 21.67 -16.95 10.98
N ASP A 155 21.43 -16.86 9.66
CA ASP A 155 22.22 -17.61 8.68
C ASP A 155 23.50 -16.84 8.30
N PHE A 156 23.39 -15.51 8.10
CA PHE A 156 24.53 -14.68 7.66
C PHE A 156 25.21 -13.91 8.79
N GLY A 157 24.64 -13.88 9.99
CA GLY A 157 25.23 -13.21 11.15
C GLY A 157 25.27 -11.69 11.01
N PHE A 158 24.39 -11.05 10.25
CA PHE A 158 24.33 -9.59 10.15
C PHE A 158 23.62 -9.00 11.37
N LYS A 159 24.16 -7.90 11.91
CA LYS A 159 23.66 -7.28 13.15
C LYS A 159 22.94 -5.97 12.88
N HIS A 160 23.49 -5.15 11.99
CA HIS A 160 23.08 -3.78 11.75
C HIS A 160 22.18 -3.71 10.50
N ILE A 161 20.93 -4.13 10.66
CA ILE A 161 19.93 -4.14 9.59
C ILE A 161 18.88 -3.07 9.89
N MET A 162 18.61 -2.19 8.92
CA MET A 162 17.55 -1.20 8.99
C MET A 162 16.52 -1.47 7.89
N TRP A 163 15.30 -1.80 8.31
CA TRP A 163 14.16 -1.91 7.41
C TRP A 163 13.50 -0.55 7.24
N VAL A 164 13.07 -0.23 6.03
CA VAL A 164 12.50 1.09 5.69
C VAL A 164 11.30 0.90 4.79
N TYR A 165 10.17 1.53 5.12
CA TYR A 165 9.00 1.57 4.25
C TYR A 165 9.34 2.32 2.95
N SER A 166 9.00 1.77 1.78
CA SER A 166 9.37 2.36 0.49
C SER A 166 8.59 3.62 0.09
N GLY A 167 7.62 4.02 0.94
CA GLY A 167 6.69 5.12 0.69
C GLY A 167 5.45 4.74 -0.13
N ARG A 168 5.38 3.49 -0.62
CA ARG A 168 4.21 2.99 -1.37
C ARG A 168 3.84 1.56 -0.98
N ARG A 169 4.55 0.55 -1.49
CA ARG A 169 4.07 -0.85 -1.58
C ARG A 169 5.02 -1.91 -1.02
N GLY A 170 6.17 -1.50 -0.51
CA GLY A 170 7.24 -2.43 -0.17
C GLY A 170 8.10 -1.93 0.99
N ALA A 171 9.14 -2.69 1.29
CA ALA A 171 10.15 -2.33 2.26
C ALA A 171 11.54 -2.54 1.65
N HIS A 172 12.51 -1.76 2.13
CA HIS A 172 13.92 -1.88 1.79
C HIS A 172 14.68 -2.32 3.03
N ALA A 173 15.61 -3.26 2.89
CA ALA A 173 16.54 -3.65 3.94
C ALA A 173 17.92 -3.06 3.67
N TRP A 174 18.44 -2.27 4.59
CA TRP A 174 19.80 -1.73 4.57
C TRP A 174 20.67 -2.53 5.55
N VAL A 175 21.56 -3.38 5.02
CA VAL A 175 22.53 -4.13 5.83
C VAL A 175 23.82 -3.31 5.95
N CYS A 176 24.08 -2.80 7.15
CA CYS A 176 25.12 -1.82 7.47
C CYS A 176 26.31 -2.44 8.21
N ASP A 177 26.43 -3.76 8.28
CA ASP A 177 27.63 -4.40 8.82
C ASP A 177 28.87 -4.08 7.97
N LYS A 178 30.04 -3.90 8.60
CA LYS A 178 31.30 -3.65 7.87
C LYS A 178 31.59 -4.75 6.85
N LYS A 179 31.37 -6.01 7.23
CA LYS A 179 31.53 -7.18 6.34
C LYS A 179 30.58 -7.12 5.14
N ALA A 180 29.34 -6.65 5.31
CA ALA A 180 28.37 -6.53 4.23
C ALA A 180 28.76 -5.43 3.25
N ARG A 181 29.21 -4.27 3.75
CA ARG A 181 29.65 -3.15 2.92
C ARG A 181 30.86 -3.48 2.05
N GLN A 182 31.73 -4.38 2.49
CA GLN A 182 32.94 -4.80 1.79
C GLN A 182 32.72 -5.99 0.83
N MET A 183 31.50 -6.50 0.70
CA MET A 183 31.20 -7.59 -0.23
C MET A 183 31.28 -7.14 -1.68
N ASP A 184 31.99 -7.92 -2.48
CA ASP A 184 31.96 -7.87 -3.94
C ASP A 184 30.63 -8.39 -4.50
N ASP A 185 30.41 -8.16 -5.79
CA ASP A 185 29.21 -8.58 -6.52
C ASP A 185 28.98 -10.10 -6.47
N GLN A 186 30.05 -10.91 -6.43
CA GLN A 186 29.94 -12.37 -6.38
C GLN A 186 29.29 -12.83 -5.07
N LYS A 187 29.78 -12.32 -3.93
CA LYS A 187 29.22 -12.61 -2.60
C LYS A 187 27.79 -12.10 -2.48
N ARG A 188 27.51 -10.90 -3.02
CA ARG A 188 26.17 -10.31 -3.06
C ARG A 188 25.17 -11.18 -3.84
N ARG A 189 25.56 -11.66 -5.02
CA ARG A 189 24.76 -12.60 -5.82
C ARG A 189 24.49 -13.91 -5.08
N ALA A 190 25.48 -14.43 -4.36
CA ALA A 190 25.31 -15.67 -3.59
C ALA A 190 24.26 -15.50 -2.48
N ILE A 191 24.29 -14.39 -1.74
CA ILE A 191 23.29 -14.08 -0.71
C ILE A 191 21.90 -13.87 -1.34
N ALA A 192 21.82 -13.08 -2.41
CA ALA A 192 20.56 -12.84 -3.10
C ALA A 192 19.94 -14.14 -3.64
N GLY A 193 20.75 -15.02 -4.21
CA GLY A 193 20.31 -16.33 -4.71
C GLY A 193 19.93 -17.31 -3.59
N TYR A 194 20.55 -17.24 -2.42
CA TYR A 194 20.14 -18.03 -1.25
C TYR A 194 18.75 -17.64 -0.76
N LEU A 195 18.43 -16.33 -0.76
CA LEU A 195 17.13 -15.83 -0.33
C LEU A 195 16.04 -15.97 -1.40
N GLU A 196 16.41 -16.21 -2.66
CA GLU A 196 15.50 -16.39 -3.78
C GLU A 196 15.03 -17.86 -3.88
N LEU A 197 13.95 -18.18 -3.15
CA LEU A 197 13.35 -19.50 -3.20
C LEU A 197 12.46 -19.71 -4.43
N ILE A 198 11.75 -18.68 -4.87
CA ILE A 198 10.75 -18.80 -5.94
C ILE A 198 11.17 -17.94 -7.14
N ARG A 199 11.40 -18.61 -8.26
CA ARG A 199 11.83 -18.03 -9.53
C ARG A 199 10.62 -17.84 -10.44
N GLY A 200 10.31 -16.61 -10.84
CA GLY A 200 9.23 -16.30 -11.78
C GLY A 200 8.37 -15.09 -11.41
N GLY A 201 7.70 -14.53 -12.42
CA GLY A 201 6.89 -13.32 -12.30
C GLY A 201 5.65 -13.47 -11.42
N ALA A 202 5.26 -12.36 -10.78
CA ALA A 202 4.22 -12.31 -9.75
C ALA A 202 2.85 -12.81 -10.23
N GLN A 203 2.36 -13.91 -9.68
CA GLN A 203 0.92 -14.05 -9.47
C GLN A 203 0.58 -13.34 -8.17
N SER A 204 -0.19 -12.25 -8.27
CA SER A 204 -0.70 -11.56 -7.09
C SER A 204 -1.57 -12.53 -6.32
N ALA A 205 -1.11 -13.00 -5.17
CA ALA A 205 -1.91 -13.81 -4.26
C ALA A 205 -3.17 -13.00 -3.89
N LYS A 206 -4.32 -13.38 -4.46
CA LYS A 206 -5.62 -12.85 -4.07
C LYS A 206 -6.04 -13.51 -2.77
N LYS A 207 -6.83 -12.80 -1.96
CA LYS A 207 -7.60 -13.43 -0.89
C LYS A 207 -8.56 -14.42 -1.56
N ASP A 208 -8.53 -15.67 -1.12
CA ASP A 208 -9.26 -16.80 -1.73
C ASP A 208 -8.77 -17.18 -3.16
N PRO A 209 -7.50 -17.60 -3.33
CA PRO A 209 -6.91 -17.83 -4.65
C PRO A 209 -7.54 -19.00 -5.41
N TRP A 210 -8.24 -19.89 -4.73
CA TRP A 210 -8.79 -21.12 -5.30
C TRP A 210 -10.32 -21.16 -5.28
N GLU A 211 -11.02 -20.05 -4.98
CA GLU A 211 -12.49 -20.00 -5.00
C GLU A 211 -13.05 -20.30 -6.41
N GLU A 212 -12.49 -19.64 -7.42
CA GLU A 212 -12.88 -19.77 -8.82
C GLU A 212 -12.45 -21.13 -9.41
N ASP A 213 -13.31 -21.69 -10.24
CA ASP A 213 -13.15 -23.06 -10.75
C ASP A 213 -11.89 -23.23 -11.61
N ASP A 214 -11.58 -22.23 -12.43
CA ASP A 214 -10.36 -22.23 -13.26
C ASP A 214 -9.06 -22.18 -12.45
N LYS A 215 -9.13 -21.75 -11.18
CA LYS A 215 -7.93 -21.55 -10.34
C LYS A 215 -7.61 -22.75 -9.45
N PHE A 216 -8.59 -23.59 -9.10
CA PHE A 216 -8.29 -24.80 -8.32
C PHE A 216 -7.55 -25.85 -9.16
N GLU A 217 -7.67 -25.82 -10.50
CA GLU A 217 -6.92 -26.73 -11.37
C GLU A 217 -5.40 -26.54 -11.20
N LYS A 218 -4.94 -25.30 -11.00
CA LYS A 218 -3.54 -25.03 -10.67
C LYS A 218 -3.15 -25.63 -9.32
N LEU A 219 -4.03 -25.58 -8.32
CA LEU A 219 -3.79 -26.20 -7.02
C LEU A 219 -3.66 -27.73 -7.15
N LEU A 220 -4.51 -28.37 -7.96
CA LEU A 220 -4.44 -29.81 -8.22
C LEU A 220 -3.11 -30.21 -8.88
N GLN A 221 -2.60 -29.40 -9.81
CA GLN A 221 -1.31 -29.66 -10.47
C GLN A 221 -0.12 -29.64 -9.49
N LEU A 222 -0.26 -29.00 -8.33
CA LEU A 222 0.79 -28.94 -7.30
C LEU A 222 0.72 -30.11 -6.31
N LEU A 223 -0.33 -30.92 -6.35
CA LEU A 223 -0.49 -32.09 -5.50
C LEU A 223 0.09 -33.35 -6.16
N PRO A 224 0.69 -34.26 -5.38
CA PRO A 224 1.53 -35.34 -5.93
C PRO A 224 0.74 -36.54 -6.47
N ASP A 225 -0.53 -36.68 -6.11
CA ASP A 225 -1.31 -37.89 -6.36
C ASP A 225 -2.52 -37.67 -7.27
N ARG A 226 -2.60 -38.46 -8.34
CA ARG A 226 -3.65 -38.32 -9.36
C ARG A 226 -5.02 -38.77 -8.87
N ILE A 227 -5.10 -39.79 -8.01
CA ILE A 227 -6.37 -40.33 -7.50
C ILE A 227 -7.01 -39.33 -6.55
N LEU A 228 -6.19 -38.74 -5.66
CA LEU A 228 -6.59 -37.62 -4.81
C LEU A 228 -7.07 -36.44 -5.67
N ASN A 229 -6.31 -36.07 -6.71
CA ASN A 229 -6.66 -34.96 -7.58
C ASN A 229 -7.98 -35.14 -8.30
N GLU A 230 -8.25 -36.34 -8.84
CA GLU A 230 -9.53 -36.66 -9.48
C GLU A 230 -10.70 -36.61 -8.49
N SER A 231 -10.48 -37.08 -7.26
CA SER A 231 -11.48 -37.04 -6.18
C SER A 231 -11.79 -35.61 -5.74
N LEU A 232 -10.76 -34.78 -5.58
CA LEU A 232 -10.89 -33.35 -5.26
C LEU A 232 -11.60 -32.60 -6.40
N ARG A 233 -11.17 -32.82 -7.65
CA ARG A 233 -11.81 -32.23 -8.84
C ARG A 233 -13.29 -32.55 -8.88
N LYS A 234 -13.67 -33.82 -8.75
CA LYS A 234 -15.08 -34.24 -8.73
C LYS A 234 -15.87 -33.55 -7.61
N LYS A 235 -15.30 -33.48 -6.41
CA LYS A 235 -15.93 -32.83 -5.25
C LYS A 235 -16.15 -31.33 -5.50
N TRP A 236 -15.13 -30.62 -5.98
CA TRP A 236 -15.20 -29.17 -6.18
C TRP A 236 -16.08 -28.79 -7.37
N SER A 237 -16.02 -29.53 -8.48
CA SER A 237 -16.91 -29.31 -9.63
C SER A 237 -18.38 -29.60 -9.30
N SER A 238 -18.67 -30.52 -8.36
CA SER A 238 -20.04 -30.80 -7.89
C SER A 238 -20.58 -29.76 -6.90
N SER A 239 -19.75 -28.84 -6.44
CA SER A 239 -20.09 -27.84 -5.43
C SER A 239 -19.32 -26.54 -5.70
N PRO A 240 -19.72 -25.79 -6.75
CA PRO A 240 -19.06 -24.54 -7.11
C PRO A 240 -19.20 -23.50 -5.98
N GLY A 241 -18.24 -22.57 -5.90
CA GLY A 241 -18.22 -21.52 -4.87
C GLY A 241 -17.71 -21.94 -3.48
N ARG A 242 -17.09 -23.13 -3.35
CA ARG A 242 -16.39 -23.50 -2.11
C ARG A 242 -15.18 -22.60 -1.88
N SER A 243 -15.06 -22.06 -0.67
CA SER A 243 -13.93 -21.23 -0.26
C SER A 243 -12.59 -21.98 -0.27
N SER A 244 -11.47 -21.27 -0.48
CA SER A 244 -10.12 -21.84 -0.46
C SER A 244 -9.81 -22.57 0.84
N THR A 245 -10.27 -22.07 1.99
CA THR A 245 -10.07 -22.74 3.29
C THR A 245 -10.76 -24.10 3.33
N SER A 246 -11.97 -24.19 2.77
CA SER A 246 -12.73 -25.44 2.72
C SER A 246 -12.07 -26.41 1.74
N LYS A 247 -11.63 -25.93 0.57
CA LYS A 247 -10.86 -26.72 -0.41
C LYS A 247 -9.55 -27.24 0.21
N TRP A 248 -8.83 -26.41 0.98
CA TRP A 248 -7.62 -26.85 1.67
C TRP A 248 -7.88 -27.93 2.72
N ALA A 249 -8.97 -27.81 3.49
CA ALA A 249 -9.39 -28.85 4.43
C ALA A 249 -9.86 -30.15 3.72
N ASP A 250 -10.45 -30.03 2.54
CA ASP A 250 -10.87 -31.18 1.73
C ASP A 250 -9.67 -32.04 1.30
N ILE A 251 -8.49 -31.45 1.08
CA ILE A 251 -7.25 -32.19 0.77
C ILE A 251 -6.94 -33.17 1.89
N ASP A 252 -6.93 -32.69 3.15
CA ASP A 252 -6.64 -33.53 4.32
C ASP A 252 -7.72 -34.57 4.57
N ALA A 253 -8.99 -34.22 4.33
CA ALA A 253 -10.10 -35.13 4.50
C ALA A 253 -10.05 -36.29 3.49
N LEU A 254 -9.83 -35.99 2.21
CA LEU A 254 -9.77 -37.01 1.15
C LEU A 254 -8.48 -37.82 1.19
N ALA A 255 -7.35 -37.21 1.56
CA ALA A 255 -6.08 -37.90 1.71
C ALA A 255 -6.15 -39.10 2.69
N LYS A 256 -6.96 -38.99 3.76
CA LYS A 256 -7.19 -40.09 4.72
C LYS A 256 -7.88 -41.32 4.11
N THR A 257 -8.61 -41.12 3.02
CA THR A 257 -9.38 -42.17 2.33
C THR A 257 -8.74 -42.63 1.03
N THR A 258 -7.69 -41.94 0.57
CA THR A 258 -6.97 -42.28 -0.67
C THR A 258 -5.99 -43.40 -0.41
N ASN A 259 -6.22 -44.55 -1.04
CA ASN A 259 -5.30 -45.69 -0.97
C ASN A 259 -4.01 -45.41 -1.76
N GLY A 260 -2.86 -45.77 -1.18
CA GLY A 260 -1.56 -45.68 -1.84
C GLY A 260 -0.90 -44.30 -1.81
N LEU A 261 -1.52 -43.32 -1.15
CA LEU A 261 -0.96 -41.97 -1.01
C LEU A 261 0.21 -41.97 -0.03
N ASP A 262 1.37 -41.46 -0.45
CA ASP A 262 2.50 -41.23 0.46
C ASP A 262 2.28 -39.95 1.29
N PRO A 263 2.10 -40.06 2.63
CA PRO A 263 1.85 -38.90 3.48
C PRO A 263 2.99 -37.89 3.46
N LYS A 264 4.24 -38.33 3.26
CA LYS A 264 5.41 -37.45 3.24
C LYS A 264 5.41 -36.59 1.97
N SER A 265 5.15 -37.18 0.81
CA SER A 265 5.00 -36.44 -0.45
C SER A 265 3.90 -35.39 -0.38
N LEU A 266 2.75 -35.72 0.22
CA LEU A 266 1.65 -34.77 0.39
C LEU A 266 2.05 -33.62 1.32
N LEU A 267 2.71 -33.92 2.44
CA LEU A 267 3.19 -32.89 3.35
C LEU A 267 4.16 -31.93 2.66
N GLN A 268 5.11 -32.45 1.89
CA GLN A 268 6.07 -31.64 1.14
C GLN A 268 5.36 -30.75 0.11
N ALA A 269 4.44 -31.33 -0.67
CA ALA A 269 3.64 -30.56 -1.63
C ALA A 269 2.84 -29.44 -0.96
N LYS A 270 2.23 -29.71 0.20
CA LYS A 270 1.52 -28.68 0.97
C LYS A 270 2.46 -27.57 1.46
N GLN A 271 3.67 -27.91 1.91
CA GLN A 271 4.68 -26.93 2.31
C GLN A 271 5.12 -26.07 1.12
N ASP A 272 5.39 -26.68 -0.04
CA ASP A 272 5.77 -25.99 -1.26
C ASP A 272 4.67 -25.05 -1.74
N ILE A 273 3.40 -25.47 -1.66
CA ILE A 273 2.25 -24.59 -1.96
C ILE A 273 2.20 -23.41 -0.97
N VAL A 274 2.39 -23.64 0.33
CA VAL A 274 2.41 -22.53 1.30
C VAL A 274 3.53 -21.54 0.97
N LEU A 275 4.72 -22.04 0.65
CA LEU A 275 5.86 -21.21 0.26
C LEU A 275 5.56 -20.43 -1.03
N GLU A 276 5.00 -21.09 -2.06
CA GLU A 276 4.61 -20.45 -3.32
C GLU A 276 3.76 -19.20 -3.08
N TYR A 277 2.76 -19.28 -2.20
CA TYR A 277 1.83 -18.19 -1.96
C TYR A 277 2.26 -17.18 -0.87
N THR A 278 3.17 -17.55 0.03
CA THR A 278 3.49 -16.72 1.21
C THR A 278 4.95 -16.27 1.31
N TYR A 279 5.87 -16.95 0.63
CA TYR A 279 7.28 -16.62 0.69
C TYR A 279 7.58 -15.28 -0.04
N PRO A 280 8.43 -14.41 0.53
CA PRO A 280 8.71 -13.10 -0.04
C PRO A 280 9.29 -13.19 -1.45
N ARG A 281 8.76 -12.37 -2.36
CA ARG A 281 9.39 -12.13 -3.66
C ARG A 281 10.35 -10.97 -3.53
N LEU A 282 11.63 -11.21 -3.81
CA LEU A 282 12.70 -10.24 -3.73
C LEU A 282 13.00 -9.67 -5.11
N ASP A 283 13.16 -8.36 -5.20
CA ASP A 283 13.79 -7.74 -6.36
C ASP A 283 15.30 -7.99 -6.26
N ILE A 284 15.77 -9.09 -6.84
CA ILE A 284 17.16 -9.54 -6.65
C ILE A 284 18.17 -8.61 -7.32
N GLU A 285 17.78 -7.92 -8.40
CA GLU A 285 18.71 -7.09 -9.19
C GLU A 285 19.25 -5.92 -8.36
N VAL A 286 18.45 -5.39 -7.43
CA VAL A 286 18.87 -4.31 -6.53
C VAL A 286 19.93 -4.74 -5.51
N SER A 287 20.13 -6.06 -5.37
CA SER A 287 21.03 -6.65 -4.37
C SER A 287 22.35 -7.15 -4.97
N LYS A 288 22.43 -7.36 -6.30
CA LYS A 288 23.57 -8.05 -6.96
C LYS A 288 24.81 -7.18 -7.16
N HIS A 289 24.64 -5.87 -7.28
CA HIS A 289 25.69 -4.96 -7.73
C HIS A 289 25.96 -3.84 -6.72
N LEU A 290 27.25 -3.53 -6.51
CA LEU A 290 27.69 -2.46 -5.61
C LEU A 290 27.22 -1.06 -6.01
N ASN A 291 27.02 -0.81 -7.30
CA ASN A 291 26.66 0.50 -7.84
C ASN A 291 25.13 0.71 -7.94
N HIS A 292 24.31 -0.23 -7.44
CA HIS A 292 22.87 -0.08 -7.48
C HIS A 292 22.41 1.05 -6.53
N LEU A 293 21.58 1.96 -7.05
CA LEU A 293 21.03 3.06 -6.27
C LEU A 293 19.70 2.64 -5.64
N LEU A 294 19.62 2.79 -4.31
CA LEU A 294 18.40 2.53 -3.56
C LEU A 294 17.88 3.84 -2.96
N LYS A 295 16.56 3.98 -2.91
CA LYS A 295 15.90 5.16 -2.35
C LYS A 295 16.29 5.35 -0.88
N SER A 296 16.82 6.53 -0.56
CA SER A 296 17.22 6.91 0.80
C SER A 296 16.06 6.79 1.80
N PRO A 297 16.34 6.41 3.06
CA PRO A 297 15.40 6.61 4.15
C PRO A 297 14.97 8.09 4.27
N PHE A 298 13.80 8.31 4.87
CA PHE A 298 13.19 9.62 5.18
C PHE A 298 12.77 10.51 4.00
N VAL A 299 13.03 10.10 2.75
CA VAL A 299 12.54 10.85 1.59
C VAL A 299 11.03 10.69 1.43
N VAL A 300 10.41 11.69 0.80
CA VAL A 300 8.98 11.64 0.45
C VAL A 300 8.82 10.91 -0.89
N HIS A 301 7.91 9.93 -0.93
CA HIS A 301 7.57 9.26 -2.18
C HIS A 301 6.68 10.17 -3.05
N PRO A 302 7.09 10.52 -4.29
CA PRO A 302 6.43 11.57 -5.08
C PRO A 302 4.97 11.23 -5.42
N GLY A 303 4.67 9.96 -5.71
CA GLY A 303 3.31 9.53 -6.07
C GLY A 303 2.34 9.34 -4.90
N THR A 304 2.80 9.38 -3.64
CA THR A 304 1.93 9.14 -2.46
C THR A 304 2.02 10.24 -1.40
N GLY A 305 3.05 11.10 -1.46
CA GLY A 305 3.35 12.08 -0.41
C GLY A 305 3.81 11.46 0.92
N ARG A 306 3.97 10.12 1.00
CA ARG A 306 4.35 9.43 2.25
C ARG A 306 5.86 9.48 2.45
N VAL A 307 6.27 9.61 3.71
CA VAL A 307 7.68 9.55 4.13
C VAL A 307 8.15 8.09 4.21
N CYS A 308 9.36 7.83 3.71
CA CYS A 308 10.00 6.50 3.79
C CYS A 308 10.59 6.27 5.18
N VAL A 309 9.75 5.89 6.15
CA VAL A 309 10.13 5.76 7.56
C VAL A 309 10.78 4.40 7.89
N PRO A 310 11.73 4.35 8.85
CA PRO A 310 12.25 3.08 9.37
C PRO A 310 11.16 2.21 10.02
N ILE A 311 11.34 0.90 9.93
CA ILE A 311 10.45 -0.14 10.48
C ILE A 311 11.17 -0.84 11.62
N ASP A 312 10.55 -0.91 12.80
CA ASP A 312 11.07 -1.64 13.97
C ASP A 312 10.74 -3.14 13.87
N THR A 313 11.73 -3.97 13.55
CA THR A 313 11.56 -5.41 13.36
C THR A 313 11.18 -6.17 14.62
N LYS A 314 11.46 -5.65 15.82
CA LYS A 314 11.03 -6.30 17.08
C LYS A 314 9.54 -6.18 17.31
N ARG A 315 8.90 -5.17 16.69
CA ARG A 315 7.45 -4.92 16.77
C ARG A 315 6.71 -5.31 15.50
N VAL A 316 7.41 -5.83 14.49
CA VAL A 316 6.80 -6.32 13.25
C VAL A 316 5.82 -7.49 13.50
N GLY A 317 5.92 -8.17 14.65
CA GLY A 317 5.02 -9.26 15.06
C GLY A 317 4.24 -9.09 16.37
N ILE A 318 4.43 -7.99 17.10
CA ILE A 318 3.73 -7.70 18.38
C ILE A 318 2.83 -6.49 18.15
N LEU A 319 1.80 -6.71 17.35
CA LEU A 319 0.43 -6.46 17.75
C LEU A 319 -0.21 -7.84 17.65
N ILE A 320 -0.47 -8.52 18.76
CA ILE A 320 -1.74 -8.57 19.50
C ILE A 320 -1.41 -9.39 20.79
N PRO A 321 -2.05 -9.16 21.96
CA PRO A 321 -2.52 -10.27 22.80
C PRO A 321 -3.93 -10.71 22.39
#